data_AF-A0A4P9WFQ5-F1
#
_entry.id   AF-A0A4P9WFQ5-F1
#
_cell.length_a   1.000
_cell.length_b   1.000
_cell.length_c   1.000
_cell.angle_alpha   90.00
_cell.angle_beta   90.00
_cell.angle_gamma   90.00
#
_symmetry.space_group_name_H-M   'P 1'
#
loop_
_entity.id
_entity.type
_entity.pdbx_description
1 polymer ?
#
loop_
_entity_poly.entity_id
_entity_poly.type
_entity_poly.pdbx_seq_one_letter_code
_entity_poly.pdbx_strand_id
1 'polypeptide(L)'
;MQLREIFAARLRGRDVSDALSLLRSIFADLPPDSDKILIRKGGLLRCVMECHCSGRNPVHQRLATAPTIAGEGDDKVVSDIVSLLNSEVDKLAVEDVVEFTELLRTSVCDRKTVDLRLFDFLPKLLHMVAALDAVVVNDGTEHAETKPGPEWRDEVIGRICNCKWIDSTAIPIATAFMDIPLTESQLHLVVMKLLRKLADIDLKEAPRLVRELLLLSKKGAQLTVVNGISKFFTSRRGHSSEEGGSPNPLETDTQLAKIEGTIIVQICYAMKQDQTLGNEFLKHMKATKTRHLTTFNIALLLGMARTLRFEAPINEYLKSSILKCFKDAQRIPNATWLAAHDEFQPIDIAKRMHDILANAFQGWEHVIQSTVALALILLDAGGGGAFGRVAAPKAAADRTPSDMCCTLGGEMLLETFRTTDIVRATILREIFSRVLSRSPSATAALDLLENITATCPHLLLSHLHE
;
A
#
# COMPACT_ATOMS: atom_id res chain seq x y z
N MET A 1 -8.36 -25.76 39.66
CA MET A 1 -7.36 -26.74 39.18
C MET A 1 -8.03 -27.86 38.36
N GLN A 2 -8.95 -28.65 38.93
CA GLN A 2 -9.62 -29.76 38.20
C GLN A 2 -10.33 -29.35 36.89
N LEU A 3 -11.10 -28.27 36.87
CA LEU A 3 -11.78 -27.80 35.64
C LEU A 3 -10.82 -27.40 34.52
N ARG A 4 -9.68 -26.79 34.87
CA ARG A 4 -8.64 -26.37 33.93
C ARG A 4 -7.96 -27.59 33.29
N GLU A 5 -7.68 -28.62 34.08
CA GLU A 5 -7.12 -29.88 33.60
C GLU A 5 -8.12 -30.69 32.76
N ILE A 6 -9.40 -30.74 33.15
CA ILE A 6 -10.47 -31.41 32.40
C ILE A 6 -10.67 -30.72 31.04
N PHE A 7 -10.72 -29.39 31.03
CA PHE A 7 -10.87 -28.62 29.80
C PHE A 7 -9.64 -28.76 28.90
N ALA A 8 -8.43 -28.64 29.45
CA ALA A 8 -7.19 -28.86 28.72
C ALA A 8 -7.04 -30.29 28.20
N ALA A 9 -7.61 -31.30 28.90
CA ALA A 9 -7.63 -32.68 28.45
C ALA A 9 -8.65 -32.90 27.32
N ARG A 10 -9.82 -32.26 27.37
CA ARG A 10 -10.84 -32.32 26.31
C ARG A 10 -10.43 -31.57 25.04
N LEU A 11 -9.80 -30.40 25.19
CA LEU A 11 -9.14 -29.70 24.07
C LEU A 11 -8.02 -30.54 23.43
N ARG A 12 -7.28 -31.31 24.24
CA ARG A 12 -6.25 -32.26 23.77
C ARG A 12 -6.87 -33.53 23.17
N GLY A 13 -8.08 -33.90 23.60
CA GLY A 13 -8.87 -35.00 23.07
C GLY A 13 -9.51 -34.67 21.72
N ARG A 14 -9.95 -35.70 21.00
CA ARG A 14 -10.52 -35.58 19.64
C ARG A 14 -11.91 -34.91 19.59
N ASP A 15 -12.45 -34.43 20.71
CA ASP A 15 -13.86 -34.01 20.84
C ASP A 15 -14.00 -32.52 21.24
N VAL A 16 -13.78 -31.64 20.27
CA VAL A 16 -13.80 -30.17 20.47
C VAL A 16 -15.24 -29.66 20.70
N SER A 17 -16.25 -30.38 20.19
CA SER A 17 -17.67 -30.08 20.41
C SER A 17 -18.06 -30.22 21.89
N ASP A 18 -17.51 -31.22 22.58
CA ASP A 18 -17.68 -31.42 24.02
C ASP A 18 -16.99 -30.34 24.87
N ALA A 19 -15.89 -29.76 24.39
CA ALA A 19 -15.26 -28.63 25.04
C ALA A 19 -16.13 -27.36 24.94
N LEU A 20 -16.78 -27.15 23.78
CA LEU A 20 -17.69 -26.03 23.55
C LEU A 20 -19.00 -26.15 24.32
N SER A 21 -19.57 -27.35 24.40
CA SER A 21 -20.79 -27.62 25.19
C SER A 21 -20.53 -27.41 26.68
N LEU A 22 -19.37 -27.85 27.19
CA LEU A 22 -18.92 -27.58 28.56
C LEU A 22 -18.73 -26.09 28.83
N LEU A 23 -18.14 -25.34 27.88
CA LEU A 23 -18.04 -23.89 27.97
C LEU A 23 -19.44 -23.26 28.04
N ARG A 24 -20.33 -23.57 27.09
CA ARG A 24 -21.69 -23.02 27.06
C ARG A 24 -22.47 -23.32 28.33
N SER A 25 -22.39 -24.53 28.90
CA SER A 25 -23.07 -24.84 30.16
C SER A 25 -22.50 -24.04 31.34
N ILE A 26 -21.18 -23.89 31.42
CA ILE A 26 -20.52 -23.09 32.47
C ILE A 26 -20.85 -21.60 32.32
N PHE A 27 -21.04 -21.11 31.10
CA PHE A 27 -21.39 -19.70 30.87
C PHE A 27 -22.90 -19.42 30.97
N ALA A 28 -23.76 -20.42 30.73
CA ALA A 28 -25.24 -20.30 30.77
C ALA A 28 -25.86 -20.55 32.17
N ASP A 29 -25.32 -21.47 32.98
CA ASP A 29 -25.99 -21.96 34.20
C ASP A 29 -25.61 -21.21 35.50
N LEU A 30 -24.83 -20.13 35.45
CA LEU A 30 -24.25 -19.52 36.65
C LEU A 30 -24.84 -18.12 36.95
N PRO A 31 -25.43 -17.90 38.14
CA PRO A 31 -26.05 -16.63 38.51
C PRO A 31 -25.03 -15.48 38.60
N PRO A 32 -25.46 -14.21 38.43
CA PRO A 32 -24.57 -13.12 38.03
C PRO A 32 -23.53 -12.64 39.04
N ASP A 33 -23.66 -12.90 40.36
CA ASP A 33 -23.02 -12.02 41.36
C ASP A 33 -22.19 -12.73 42.44
N SER A 34 -21.19 -13.55 42.09
CA SER A 34 -20.16 -13.90 43.10
C SER A 34 -18.74 -13.83 42.55
N ASP A 35 -17.86 -13.15 43.27
CA ASP A 35 -16.44 -12.99 42.94
C ASP A 35 -15.75 -14.34 42.67
N LYS A 36 -16.16 -15.39 43.39
CA LYS A 36 -15.65 -16.76 43.20
C LYS A 36 -16.00 -17.36 41.83
N ILE A 37 -17.11 -16.94 41.21
CA ILE A 37 -17.52 -17.37 39.87
C ILE A 37 -16.74 -16.60 38.80
N LEU A 38 -16.55 -15.28 38.98
CA LEU A 38 -15.72 -14.47 38.07
C LEU A 38 -14.29 -15.03 38.00
N ILE A 39 -13.68 -15.34 39.14
CA ILE A 39 -12.34 -15.95 39.21
C ILE A 39 -12.28 -17.29 38.48
N ARG A 40 -13.34 -18.11 38.56
CA ARG A 40 -13.42 -19.40 37.84
C ARG A 40 -13.58 -19.21 36.34
N LYS A 41 -14.39 -18.24 35.91
CA LYS A 41 -14.57 -17.88 34.49
C LYS A 41 -13.27 -17.35 33.89
N GLY A 42 -12.60 -16.41 34.56
CA GLY A 42 -11.30 -15.86 34.17
C GLY A 42 -10.23 -16.95 34.00
N GLY A 43 -10.10 -17.85 34.98
CA GLY A 43 -9.16 -18.97 34.90
C GLY A 43 -9.44 -19.98 33.77
N LEU A 44 -10.70 -20.12 33.35
CA LEU A 44 -11.09 -20.98 32.21
C LEU A 44 -10.79 -20.29 30.88
N LEU A 45 -11.15 -19.01 30.74
CA LEU A 45 -10.85 -18.18 29.58
C LEU A 45 -9.33 -18.06 29.36
N ARG A 46 -8.56 -17.97 30.46
CA ARG A 46 -7.10 -18.00 30.44
C ARG A 46 -6.56 -19.28 29.83
N CYS A 47 -7.11 -20.42 30.22
CA CYS A 47 -6.70 -21.71 29.66
C CYS A 47 -7.02 -21.81 28.16
N VAL A 48 -8.14 -21.24 27.71
CA VAL A 48 -8.49 -21.14 26.29
C VAL A 48 -7.46 -20.28 25.55
N MET A 49 -7.20 -19.08 26.07
CA MET A 49 -6.24 -18.15 25.48
C MET A 49 -4.83 -18.73 25.42
N GLU A 50 -4.31 -19.30 26.51
CA GLU A 50 -3.01 -19.99 26.51
C GLU A 50 -2.94 -21.12 25.47
N CYS A 51 -4.03 -21.89 25.30
CA CYS A 51 -4.08 -22.97 24.31
C CYS A 51 -3.99 -22.44 22.87
N HIS A 52 -4.68 -21.34 22.57
CA HIS A 52 -4.68 -20.72 21.24
C HIS A 52 -3.44 -19.85 20.96
N CYS A 53 -2.81 -19.29 22.00
CA CYS A 53 -1.58 -18.51 21.94
C CYS A 53 -0.31 -19.39 21.86
N SER A 54 -0.33 -20.59 22.46
CA SER A 54 0.84 -21.48 22.50
C SER A 54 1.11 -22.28 21.22
N GLY A 55 0.23 -22.19 20.22
CA GLY A 55 0.29 -23.04 19.02
C GLY A 55 0.10 -24.54 19.29
N ARG A 56 -0.18 -24.93 20.54
CA ARG A 56 -0.45 -26.31 20.96
C ARG A 56 -1.92 -26.68 20.86
N ASN A 57 -2.76 -25.86 20.22
CA ASN A 57 -4.12 -26.23 19.90
C ASN A 57 -4.09 -27.36 18.85
N PRO A 58 -4.50 -28.60 19.19
CA PRO A 58 -4.49 -29.71 18.25
C PRO A 58 -5.47 -29.51 17.08
N VAL A 59 -6.38 -28.53 17.16
CA VAL A 59 -7.26 -28.11 16.06
C VAL A 59 -6.48 -27.27 15.03
N HIS A 60 -5.66 -26.32 15.49
CA HIS A 60 -4.78 -25.55 14.59
C HIS A 60 -3.68 -26.40 13.98
N GLN A 61 -3.10 -27.35 14.74
CA GLN A 61 -2.16 -28.32 14.17
C GLN A 61 -2.82 -29.20 13.09
N ARG A 62 -4.08 -29.61 13.27
CA ARG A 62 -4.84 -30.37 12.26
C ARG A 62 -5.16 -29.54 11.00
N LEU A 63 -5.65 -28.31 11.17
CA LEU A 63 -5.91 -27.37 10.07
C LEU A 63 -4.62 -27.03 9.28
N ALA A 64 -3.47 -26.93 9.97
CA ALA A 64 -2.18 -26.61 9.34
C ALA A 64 -1.51 -27.80 8.64
N THR A 65 -1.76 -29.05 9.07
CA THR A 65 -1.08 -30.25 8.54
C THR A 65 -1.93 -31.09 7.59
N ALA A 66 -3.26 -30.97 7.61
CA ALA A 66 -4.17 -31.72 6.73
C ALA A 66 -5.47 -30.93 6.44
N PRO A 67 -5.42 -29.88 5.60
CA PRO A 67 -6.60 -29.04 5.28
C PRO A 67 -7.73 -29.81 4.60
N THR A 68 -7.46 -30.98 4.01
CA THR A 68 -8.45 -31.87 3.36
C THR A 68 -9.20 -32.77 4.35
N ILE A 69 -8.73 -32.89 5.60
CA ILE A 69 -9.30 -33.77 6.65
C ILE A 69 -9.97 -32.95 7.76
N ALA A 70 -9.57 -31.69 7.94
CA ALA A 70 -10.26 -30.75 8.83
C ALA A 70 -11.62 -30.36 8.22
N GLY A 71 -12.71 -30.91 8.76
CA GLY A 71 -14.07 -30.56 8.32
C GLY A 71 -14.44 -29.13 8.70
N GLU A 72 -15.36 -28.51 7.95
CA GLU A 72 -15.97 -27.20 8.23
C GLU A 72 -16.45 -27.02 9.70
N GLY A 73 -16.69 -28.11 10.41
CA GLY A 73 -17.05 -28.13 11.83
C GLY A 73 -15.97 -27.61 12.78
N ASP A 74 -14.68 -27.85 12.52
CA ASP A 74 -13.60 -27.46 13.43
C ASP A 74 -13.38 -25.93 13.43
N ASP A 75 -13.47 -25.28 12.27
CA ASP A 75 -13.34 -23.81 12.18
C ASP A 75 -14.56 -23.09 12.78
N LYS A 76 -15.75 -23.67 12.61
CA LYS A 76 -16.99 -23.18 13.26
C LYS A 76 -16.88 -23.24 14.78
N VAL A 77 -16.32 -24.32 15.32
CA VAL A 77 -16.12 -24.46 16.77
C VAL A 77 -15.15 -23.41 17.29
N VAL A 78 -14.03 -23.16 16.61
CA VAL A 78 -13.09 -22.10 17.05
C VAL A 78 -13.74 -20.71 16.94
N SER A 79 -14.51 -20.45 15.88
CA SER A 79 -15.29 -19.22 15.75
C SER A 79 -16.31 -19.03 16.89
N ASP A 80 -16.97 -20.11 17.32
CA ASP A 80 -17.91 -20.08 18.45
C ASP A 80 -17.17 -19.83 19.78
N ILE A 81 -15.96 -20.35 19.98
CA ILE A 81 -15.10 -20.07 21.15
C ILE A 81 -14.69 -18.60 21.17
N VAL A 82 -14.20 -18.08 20.04
CA VAL A 82 -13.84 -16.67 19.86
C VAL A 82 -15.06 -15.77 20.10
N SER A 83 -16.23 -16.13 19.59
CA SER A 83 -17.48 -15.39 19.83
C SER A 83 -17.87 -15.37 21.30
N LEU A 84 -17.74 -16.50 22.00
CA LEU A 84 -18.00 -16.59 23.43
C LEU A 84 -17.02 -15.74 24.24
N LEU A 85 -15.71 -15.83 23.94
CA LEU A 85 -14.70 -14.94 24.50
C LEU A 85 -15.12 -13.48 24.32
N ASN A 86 -15.54 -13.08 23.12
CA ASN A 86 -15.92 -11.70 22.82
C ASN A 86 -17.11 -11.20 23.65
N SER A 87 -18.05 -12.08 24.00
CA SER A 87 -19.22 -11.74 24.83
C SER A 87 -18.92 -11.63 26.33
N GLU A 88 -17.82 -12.24 26.78
CA GLU A 88 -17.46 -12.29 28.21
C GLU A 88 -16.22 -11.45 28.55
N VAL A 89 -15.49 -10.93 27.56
CA VAL A 89 -14.32 -10.06 27.75
C VAL A 89 -14.64 -8.83 28.60
N ASP A 90 -15.82 -8.23 28.44
CA ASP A 90 -16.25 -7.03 29.18
C ASP A 90 -16.52 -7.31 30.68
N LYS A 91 -16.59 -8.60 31.08
CA LYS A 91 -16.85 -9.06 32.45
C LYS A 91 -15.59 -9.57 33.15
N LEU A 92 -14.43 -9.45 32.51
CA LEU A 92 -13.16 -9.94 33.05
C LEU A 92 -12.67 -9.06 34.20
N ALA A 93 -12.02 -9.70 35.17
CA ALA A 93 -11.27 -8.99 36.20
C ALA A 93 -10.06 -8.29 35.58
N VAL A 94 -9.61 -7.20 36.19
CA VAL A 94 -8.49 -6.38 35.69
C VAL A 94 -7.22 -7.21 35.51
N GLU A 95 -6.95 -8.12 36.44
CA GLU A 95 -5.79 -9.01 36.40
C GLU A 95 -5.80 -9.93 35.18
N ASP A 96 -6.98 -10.45 34.81
CA ASP A 96 -7.15 -11.31 33.65
C ASP A 96 -6.98 -10.52 32.34
N VAL A 97 -7.45 -9.26 32.27
CA VAL A 97 -7.27 -8.40 31.10
C VAL A 97 -5.79 -8.11 30.84
N VAL A 98 -5.04 -7.79 31.89
CA VAL A 98 -3.58 -7.52 31.80
C VAL A 98 -2.85 -8.78 31.35
N GLU A 99 -3.15 -9.92 31.96
CA GLU A 99 -2.54 -11.21 31.61
C GLU A 99 -2.86 -11.65 30.17
N PHE A 100 -4.10 -11.43 29.71
CA PHE A 100 -4.50 -11.77 28.33
C PHE A 100 -3.78 -10.91 27.30
N THR A 101 -3.64 -9.63 27.60
CA THR A 101 -2.89 -8.69 26.75
C THR A 101 -1.41 -9.12 26.67
N GLU A 102 -0.80 -9.51 27.79
CA GLU A 102 0.56 -10.03 27.82
C GLU A 102 0.71 -11.37 27.08
N LEU A 103 -0.29 -12.26 27.16
CA LEU A 103 -0.31 -13.51 26.39
C LEU A 103 -0.34 -13.24 24.88
N LEU A 104 -1.15 -12.29 24.41
CA LEU A 104 -1.16 -11.91 22.98
C LEU A 104 0.18 -11.28 22.58
N ARG A 105 0.70 -10.35 23.38
CA ARG A 105 1.99 -9.69 23.14
C ARG A 105 3.12 -10.70 23.05
N THR A 106 3.26 -11.60 24.03
CA THR A 106 4.30 -12.64 24.05
C THR A 106 4.17 -13.57 22.86
N SER A 107 2.95 -13.91 22.45
CA SER A 107 2.74 -14.80 21.31
C SER A 107 3.16 -14.19 19.97
N VAL A 108 2.97 -12.88 19.79
CA VAL A 108 3.53 -12.12 18.65
C VAL A 108 5.06 -12.16 18.68
N CYS A 109 5.66 -11.95 19.85
CA CYS A 109 7.11 -11.88 20.01
C CYS A 109 7.81 -13.24 19.85
N ASP A 110 7.21 -14.30 20.38
CA ASP A 110 7.72 -15.67 20.31
C ASP A 110 7.52 -16.32 18.93
N ARG A 111 6.85 -15.62 18.01
CA ARG A 111 6.50 -16.11 16.65
C ARG A 111 5.76 -17.44 16.68
N LYS A 112 4.89 -17.63 17.65
CA LYS A 112 4.03 -18.81 17.76
C LYS A 112 2.91 -18.73 16.71
N THR A 113 2.39 -19.87 16.28
CA THR A 113 1.15 -19.92 15.48
C THR A 113 -0.01 -19.57 16.40
N VAL A 114 -0.45 -18.32 16.35
CA VAL A 114 -1.64 -17.83 17.06
C VAL A 114 -2.83 -17.89 16.12
N ASP A 115 -4.02 -18.20 16.63
CA ASP A 115 -5.25 -17.96 15.87
C ASP A 115 -5.37 -16.47 15.57
N LEU A 116 -5.42 -16.10 14.29
CA LEU A 116 -5.43 -14.72 13.85
C LEU A 116 -6.66 -13.95 14.36
N ARG A 117 -7.78 -14.63 14.63
CA ARG A 117 -9.00 -14.06 15.22
C ARG A 117 -8.78 -13.55 16.64
N LEU A 118 -7.73 -14.02 17.33
CA LEU A 118 -7.41 -13.49 18.65
C LEU A 118 -6.93 -12.03 18.61
N PHE A 119 -6.44 -11.56 17.45
CA PHE A 119 -6.06 -10.15 17.30
C PHE A 119 -7.27 -9.21 17.31
N ASP A 120 -8.48 -9.71 17.03
CA ASP A 120 -9.72 -8.92 17.12
C ASP A 120 -10.04 -8.51 18.57
N PHE A 121 -9.45 -9.17 19.57
CA PHE A 121 -9.57 -8.81 20.99
C PHE A 121 -8.59 -7.73 21.43
N LEU A 122 -7.45 -7.61 20.74
CA LEU A 122 -6.39 -6.69 21.13
C LEU A 122 -6.90 -5.24 21.31
N PRO A 123 -7.77 -4.69 20.45
CA PRO A 123 -8.33 -3.36 20.64
C PRO A 123 -9.15 -3.23 21.91
N LYS A 124 -10.02 -4.21 22.19
CA LYS A 124 -10.88 -4.21 23.39
C LYS A 124 -10.05 -4.31 24.67
N LEU A 125 -9.10 -5.23 24.71
CA LEU A 125 -8.22 -5.42 25.85
C LEU A 125 -7.41 -4.15 26.15
N LEU A 126 -6.79 -3.55 25.13
CA LEU A 126 -6.03 -2.30 25.29
C LEU A 126 -6.92 -1.11 25.65
N HIS A 127 -8.18 -1.08 25.21
CA HIS A 127 -9.14 -0.05 25.62
C HIS A 127 -9.50 -0.19 27.10
N MET A 128 -9.78 -1.41 27.57
CA MET A 128 -10.05 -1.66 28.98
C MET A 128 -8.85 -1.31 29.86
N VAL A 129 -7.62 -1.68 29.45
CA VAL A 129 -6.43 -1.32 30.23
C VAL A 129 -6.19 0.20 30.24
N ALA A 130 -6.44 0.90 29.14
CA ALA A 130 -6.29 2.34 29.09
C ALA A 130 -7.23 3.11 30.04
N ALA A 131 -8.35 2.50 30.44
CA ALA A 131 -9.30 3.08 31.38
C ALA A 131 -8.92 2.87 32.86
N LEU A 132 -7.86 2.12 33.15
CA LEU A 132 -7.42 1.83 34.51
C LEU A 132 -6.51 2.94 35.05
N ASP A 133 -6.74 3.35 36.29
CA ASP A 133 -5.90 4.32 37.00
C ASP A 133 -4.49 3.77 37.25
N ALA A 134 -4.39 2.47 37.51
CA ALA A 134 -3.17 1.80 37.90
C ALA A 134 -3.15 0.34 37.44
N VAL A 135 -2.06 -0.07 36.81
CA VAL A 135 -1.77 -1.44 36.39
C VAL A 135 -0.54 -1.91 37.16
N VAL A 136 -0.68 -3.02 37.88
CA VAL A 136 0.44 -3.65 38.60
C VAL A 136 1.23 -4.51 37.62
N VAL A 137 2.47 -4.11 37.34
CA VAL A 137 3.36 -4.84 36.44
C VAL A 137 4.27 -5.73 37.27
N ASN A 138 4.09 -7.04 37.15
CA ASN A 138 5.03 -8.02 37.69
C ASN A 138 6.08 -8.35 36.62
N ASP A 139 7.21 -7.64 36.61
CA ASP A 139 8.31 -7.90 35.65
C ASP A 139 9.27 -9.03 36.07
N GLY A 140 9.06 -9.62 37.26
CA GLY A 140 9.94 -10.63 37.85
C GLY A 140 10.99 -10.09 38.83
N THR A 141 11.05 -8.77 39.04
CA THR A 141 11.81 -8.15 40.13
C THR A 141 10.98 -8.06 41.42
N GLU A 142 11.66 -7.95 42.58
CA GLU A 142 11.03 -7.94 43.91
C GLU A 142 10.11 -6.72 44.16
N HIS A 143 10.04 -5.76 43.24
CA HIS A 143 9.24 -4.55 43.35
C HIS A 143 8.21 -4.52 42.22
N ALA A 144 6.94 -4.71 42.57
CA ALA A 144 5.84 -4.51 41.63
C ALA A 144 5.75 -3.01 41.30
N GLU A 145 6.06 -2.64 40.06
CA GLU A 145 5.86 -1.29 39.57
C GLU A 145 4.39 -1.08 39.22
N THR A 146 3.80 0.00 39.74
CA THR A 146 2.46 0.43 39.37
C THR A 146 2.58 1.52 38.30
N LYS A 147 1.97 1.31 37.13
CA LYS A 147 1.96 2.27 36.04
C LYS A 147 0.53 2.69 35.68
N PRO A 148 0.28 3.94 35.23
CA PRO A 148 -1.01 4.32 34.68
C PRO A 148 -1.40 3.46 33.48
N GLY A 149 -2.67 3.11 33.35
CA GLY A 149 -3.19 2.30 32.25
C GLY A 149 -2.80 2.77 30.84
N PRO A 150 -2.89 4.08 30.52
CA PRO A 150 -2.46 4.61 29.22
C PRO A 150 -0.97 4.43 28.93
N GLU A 151 -0.11 4.59 29.94
CA GLU A 151 1.34 4.41 29.79
C GLU A 151 1.69 2.95 29.55
N TRP A 152 1.04 2.05 30.28
CA TRP A 152 1.20 0.61 30.08
C TRP A 152 0.72 0.15 28.71
N ARG A 153 -0.43 0.66 28.23
CA ARG A 153 -0.93 0.43 26.86
C ARG A 153 0.13 0.82 25.83
N ASP A 154 0.68 2.02 25.96
CA ASP A 154 1.68 2.55 25.03
C ASP A 154 2.98 1.73 25.05
N GLU A 155 3.38 1.22 26.22
CA GLU A 155 4.49 0.28 26.38
C GLU A 155 4.21 -1.05 25.66
N VAL A 156 3.01 -1.61 25.81
CA VAL A 156 2.61 -2.84 25.11
C VAL A 156 2.66 -2.67 23.60
N ILE A 157 2.09 -1.56 23.07
CA ILE A 157 2.14 -1.25 21.64
C ILE A 157 3.59 -1.14 21.16
N GLY A 158 4.44 -0.46 21.94
CA GLY A 158 5.88 -0.34 21.69
C GLY A 158 6.56 -1.69 21.58
N ARG A 159 6.32 -2.58 22.55
CA ARG A 159 6.85 -3.95 22.57
C ARG A 159 6.37 -4.77 21.37
N ILE A 160 5.08 -4.72 21.01
CA ILE A 160 4.54 -5.39 19.81
C ILE A 160 5.27 -4.91 18.55
N CYS A 161 5.46 -3.60 18.40
CA CYS A 161 6.14 -3.02 17.24
C CYS A 161 7.64 -3.35 17.17
N ASN A 162 8.29 -3.58 18.31
CA ASN A 162 9.69 -4.00 18.37
C ASN A 162 9.89 -5.48 18.01
N CYS A 163 8.86 -6.31 18.15
CA CYS A 163 8.92 -7.74 17.81
C CYS A 163 8.90 -7.98 16.28
N LYS A 164 9.56 -9.05 15.80
CA LYS A 164 9.53 -9.40 14.36
C LYS A 164 8.23 -10.13 14.04
N TRP A 165 7.37 -9.51 13.23
CA TRP A 165 6.09 -10.07 12.82
C TRP A 165 6.27 -11.12 11.73
N ILE A 166 5.53 -12.22 11.84
CA ILE A 166 5.38 -13.22 10.78
C ILE A 166 4.44 -12.64 9.71
N ASP A 167 4.55 -13.09 8.46
CA ASP A 167 3.77 -12.55 7.34
C ASP A 167 2.26 -12.68 7.59
N SER A 168 1.81 -13.87 8.04
CA SER A 168 0.41 -14.16 8.35
C SER A 168 -0.18 -13.29 9.48
N THR A 169 0.65 -12.77 10.38
CA THR A 169 0.19 -11.97 11.53
C THR A 169 0.19 -10.46 11.25
N ALA A 170 0.93 -10.01 10.23
CA ALA A 170 1.12 -8.57 9.99
C ALA A 170 -0.20 -7.85 9.65
N ILE A 171 -1.04 -8.45 8.82
CA ILE A 171 -2.34 -7.88 8.42
C ILE A 171 -3.32 -7.84 9.61
N PRO A 172 -3.58 -8.95 10.35
CA PRO A 172 -4.45 -8.91 11.53
C PRO A 172 -4.01 -7.90 12.60
N ILE A 173 -2.70 -7.77 12.84
CA ILE A 173 -2.16 -6.77 13.76
C ILE A 173 -2.41 -5.34 13.24
N ALA A 174 -2.21 -5.09 11.94
CA ALA A 174 -2.50 -3.80 11.33
C ALA A 174 -3.98 -3.42 11.47
N THR A 175 -4.87 -4.39 11.23
CA THR A 175 -6.32 -4.23 11.39
C THR A 175 -6.68 -3.98 12.85
N ALA A 176 -6.08 -4.67 13.83
CA ALA A 176 -6.30 -4.37 15.24
C ALA A 176 -5.91 -2.92 15.60
N PHE A 177 -4.80 -2.39 15.08
CA PHE A 177 -4.41 -0.99 15.29
C PHE A 177 -5.40 0.03 14.71
N MET A 178 -6.29 -0.36 13.79
CA MET A 178 -7.38 0.49 13.29
C MET A 178 -8.40 0.83 14.37
N ASP A 179 -8.60 -0.03 15.36
CA ASP A 179 -9.63 0.16 16.38
C ASP A 179 -9.05 0.68 17.72
N ILE A 180 -7.73 0.84 17.79
CA ILE A 180 -7.03 1.36 18.97
C ILE A 180 -6.86 2.88 18.87
N PRO A 181 -7.21 3.68 19.89
CA PRO A 181 -6.86 5.09 19.94
C PRO A 181 -5.33 5.24 20.14
N LEU A 182 -4.64 5.69 19.10
CA LEU A 182 -3.18 5.86 19.09
C LEU A 182 -2.80 7.32 19.29
N THR A 183 -1.78 7.57 20.10
CA THR A 183 -1.10 8.88 20.15
C THR A 183 -0.30 9.08 18.86
N GLU A 184 0.12 10.32 18.57
CA GLU A 184 0.89 10.62 17.35
C GLU A 184 2.20 9.82 17.27
N SER A 185 2.91 9.67 18.40
CA SER A 185 4.13 8.88 18.49
C SER A 185 3.90 7.39 18.22
N GLN A 186 2.82 6.83 18.77
CA GLN A 186 2.46 5.44 18.57
C GLN A 186 1.99 5.18 17.13
N LEU A 187 1.21 6.09 16.56
CA LEU A 187 0.81 6.01 15.16
C LEU A 187 2.04 6.01 14.24
N HIS A 188 3.00 6.91 14.49
CA HIS A 188 4.25 6.94 13.74
C HIS A 188 5.03 5.62 13.87
N LEU A 189 5.15 5.07 15.09
CA LEU A 189 5.81 3.79 15.34
C LEU A 189 5.18 2.64 14.54
N VAL A 190 3.85 2.53 14.58
CA VAL A 190 3.10 1.48 13.87
C VAL A 190 3.24 1.65 12.35
N VAL A 191 3.10 2.88 11.83
CA VAL A 191 3.29 3.18 10.40
C VAL A 191 4.69 2.80 9.93
N MET A 192 5.73 3.18 10.67
CA MET A 192 7.11 2.86 10.32
C MET A 192 7.41 1.36 10.44
N LYS A 193 6.71 0.65 11.34
CA LYS A 193 6.79 -0.81 11.44
C LYS A 193 6.16 -1.49 10.22
N LEU A 194 4.97 -1.06 9.80
CA LEU A 194 4.27 -1.61 8.64
C LEU A 194 5.01 -1.32 7.33
N LEU A 195 5.57 -0.10 7.17
CA LEU A 195 6.41 0.25 6.02
C LEU A 195 7.67 -0.63 5.92
N ARG A 196 8.31 -0.95 7.05
CA ARG A 196 9.41 -1.92 7.07
C ARG A 196 8.92 -3.32 6.69
N LYS A 197 7.77 -3.73 7.21
CA LYS A 197 7.19 -5.05 6.92
C LYS A 197 6.81 -5.22 5.44
N LEU A 198 6.41 -4.14 4.78
CA LEU A 198 6.16 -4.12 3.32
C LEU A 198 7.38 -4.56 2.50
N ALA A 199 8.59 -4.33 3.01
CA ALA A 199 9.81 -4.79 2.35
C ALA A 199 10.10 -6.29 2.51
N ASP A 200 9.55 -6.91 3.54
CA ASP A 200 9.82 -8.31 3.90
C ASP A 200 8.72 -9.28 3.44
N ILE A 201 7.52 -8.77 3.12
CA ILE A 201 6.34 -9.60 2.80
C ILE A 201 6.37 -10.11 1.35
N ASP A 202 5.66 -11.21 1.07
CA ASP A 202 5.39 -11.64 -0.31
C ASP A 202 4.72 -10.50 -1.08
N LEU A 203 5.23 -10.22 -2.28
CA LEU A 203 4.75 -9.17 -3.16
C LEU A 203 3.24 -9.31 -3.44
N LYS A 204 2.72 -10.54 -3.47
CA LYS A 204 1.28 -10.82 -3.66
C LYS A 204 0.41 -10.32 -2.51
N GLU A 205 0.97 -10.23 -1.30
CA GLU A 205 0.27 -9.73 -0.11
C GLU A 205 0.42 -8.21 0.07
N ALA A 206 1.37 -7.58 -0.63
CA ALA A 206 1.62 -6.14 -0.56
C ALA A 206 0.36 -5.28 -0.79
N PRO A 207 -0.53 -5.55 -1.77
CA PRO A 207 -1.76 -4.78 -1.94
C PRO A 207 -2.71 -4.81 -0.74
N ARG A 208 -2.73 -5.92 0.03
CA ARG A 208 -3.54 -6.03 1.24
C ARG A 208 -2.94 -5.19 2.36
N LEU A 209 -1.63 -5.31 2.57
CA LEU A 209 -0.93 -4.54 3.59
C LEU A 209 -1.00 -3.03 3.32
N VAL A 210 -0.85 -2.60 2.06
CA VAL A 210 -0.98 -1.19 1.68
C VAL A 210 -2.38 -0.66 1.94
N ARG A 211 -3.43 -1.44 1.66
CA ARG A 211 -4.80 -1.06 1.99
C ARG A 211 -4.96 -0.80 3.49
N GLU A 212 -4.50 -1.71 4.34
CA GLU A 212 -4.57 -1.54 5.81
C GLU A 212 -3.77 -0.31 6.26
N LEU A 213 -2.58 -0.10 5.68
CA LEU A 213 -1.74 1.06 5.98
C LEU A 213 -2.41 2.39 5.60
N LEU A 214 -3.07 2.44 4.43
CA LEU A 214 -3.82 3.61 3.98
C LEU A 214 -5.03 3.88 4.89
N LEU A 215 -5.73 2.83 5.32
CA LEU A 215 -6.83 2.96 6.28
C LEU A 215 -6.32 3.49 7.63
N LEU A 216 -5.21 2.95 8.15
CA LEU A 216 -4.61 3.39 9.41
C LEU A 216 -4.17 4.85 9.34
N SER A 217 -3.64 5.24 8.19
CA SER A 217 -3.19 6.60 7.96
C SER A 217 -4.30 7.65 8.03
N LYS A 218 -5.59 7.26 7.96
CA LYS A 218 -6.70 8.19 8.19
C LYS A 218 -6.69 8.80 9.59
N LYS A 219 -6.00 8.18 10.56
CA LYS A 219 -5.76 8.73 11.90
C LYS A 219 -4.62 9.78 11.94
N GLY A 220 -3.82 9.89 10.87
CA GLY A 220 -2.65 10.76 10.77
C GLY A 220 -1.52 10.15 9.93
N ALA A 221 -0.49 10.94 9.62
CA ALA A 221 0.70 10.50 8.88
C ALA A 221 0.44 9.96 7.44
N GLN A 222 -0.67 10.36 6.80
CA GLN A 222 -1.02 9.94 5.43
C GLN A 222 0.09 10.21 4.40
N LEU A 223 0.64 11.43 4.39
CA LEU A 223 1.71 11.79 3.47
C LEU A 223 2.98 10.94 3.70
N THR A 224 3.30 10.63 4.96
CA THR A 224 4.42 9.74 5.33
C THR A 224 4.20 8.34 4.77
N VAL A 225 2.98 7.81 4.87
CA VAL A 225 2.60 6.51 4.31
C VAL A 225 2.77 6.49 2.79
N VAL A 226 2.18 7.46 2.08
CA VAL A 226 2.27 7.54 0.61
C VAL A 226 3.73 7.63 0.16
N ASN A 227 4.53 8.46 0.83
CA ASN A 227 5.96 8.59 0.53
C ASN A 227 6.76 7.32 0.85
N GLY A 228 6.43 6.62 1.93
CA GLY A 228 7.04 5.35 2.30
C GLY A 228 6.79 4.28 1.24
N ILE A 229 5.54 4.15 0.79
CA ILE A 229 5.15 3.22 -0.28
C ILE A 229 5.87 3.57 -1.59
N SER A 230 5.89 4.86 -1.95
CA SER A 230 6.57 5.34 -3.16
C SER A 230 8.07 5.03 -3.16
N LYS A 231 8.75 5.29 -2.04
CA LYS A 231 10.18 4.97 -1.88
C LYS A 231 10.42 3.47 -2.03
N PHE A 232 9.58 2.64 -1.42
CA PHE A 232 9.69 1.19 -1.51
C PHE A 232 9.62 0.68 -2.95
N PHE A 233 8.57 1.04 -3.70
CA PHE A 233 8.42 0.57 -5.08
C PHE A 233 9.44 1.19 -6.03
N THR A 234 9.86 2.43 -5.80
CA THR A 234 10.97 3.04 -6.55
C THR A 234 12.28 2.26 -6.36
N SER A 235 12.66 1.95 -5.13
CA SER A 235 13.90 1.20 -4.85
C SER A 235 13.86 -0.21 -5.41
N ARG A 236 12.72 -0.91 -5.29
CA ARG A 236 12.57 -2.28 -5.78
C ARG A 236 12.71 -2.39 -7.30
N ARG A 237 12.21 -1.41 -8.04
CA ARG A 237 12.35 -1.31 -9.50
C ARG A 237 13.78 -0.93 -9.94
N GLY A 238 14.51 -0.18 -9.10
CA GLY A 238 15.94 0.10 -9.31
C GLY A 238 16.75 -1.20 -9.30
N HIS A 239 16.53 -2.06 -8.30
CA HIS A 239 17.21 -3.35 -8.20
C HIS A 239 16.84 -4.35 -9.31
N SER A 240 15.57 -4.40 -9.75
CA SER A 240 15.19 -5.31 -10.85
C SER A 240 15.83 -4.96 -12.19
N SER A 241 16.21 -3.69 -12.40
CA SER A 241 16.90 -3.23 -13.61
C SER A 241 18.40 -3.57 -13.62
N GLU A 242 19.00 -3.83 -12.46
CA GLU A 242 20.44 -4.10 -12.29
C GLU A 242 20.73 -5.59 -12.04
N GLU A 243 19.83 -6.31 -11.38
CA GLU A 243 19.96 -7.74 -11.07
C GLU A 243 19.21 -8.60 -12.10
N GLY A 244 19.84 -8.84 -13.26
CA GLY A 244 19.36 -9.76 -14.31
C GLY A 244 19.34 -11.26 -13.93
N GLY A 245 19.11 -11.60 -12.66
CA GLY A 245 19.28 -12.94 -12.10
C GLY A 245 18.01 -13.79 -11.96
N SER A 246 16.83 -13.28 -12.33
CA SER A 246 15.60 -14.09 -12.32
C SER A 246 15.57 -15.05 -13.51
N PRO A 247 15.18 -16.33 -13.33
CA PRO A 247 15.03 -17.27 -14.43
C PRO A 247 13.95 -16.84 -15.45
N ASN A 248 13.00 -15.97 -15.07
CA ASN A 248 12.03 -15.32 -15.96
C ASN A 248 11.83 -13.83 -15.58
N PRO A 249 12.70 -12.91 -16.02
CA PRO A 249 12.64 -11.48 -15.66
C PRO A 249 11.34 -10.81 -16.13
N LEU A 250 10.90 -11.12 -17.36
CA LEU A 250 9.68 -10.56 -17.95
C LEU A 250 8.40 -10.90 -17.19
N GLU A 251 8.26 -12.13 -16.70
CA GLU A 251 7.09 -12.52 -15.90
C GLU A 251 7.11 -11.87 -14.52
N THR A 252 8.30 -11.67 -13.95
CA THR A 252 8.49 -11.03 -12.66
C THR A 252 8.13 -9.53 -12.75
N ASP A 253 8.59 -8.85 -13.79
CA ASP A 253 8.31 -7.43 -14.03
C ASP A 253 6.83 -7.17 -14.34
N THR A 254 6.19 -8.03 -15.15
CA THR A 254 4.76 -7.92 -15.42
C THR A 254 3.91 -8.15 -14.17
N GLN A 255 4.28 -9.10 -13.30
CA GLN A 255 3.61 -9.27 -12.01
C GLN A 255 3.80 -8.06 -11.10
N LEU A 256 5.02 -7.51 -11.03
CA LEU A 256 5.30 -6.31 -10.27
C LEU A 256 4.48 -5.12 -10.78
N ALA A 257 4.40 -4.92 -12.09
CA ALA A 257 3.61 -3.85 -12.70
C ALA A 257 2.12 -3.96 -12.35
N LYS A 258 1.52 -5.16 -12.34
CA LYS A 258 0.12 -5.37 -11.92
C LYS A 258 -0.11 -5.04 -10.44
N ILE A 259 0.85 -5.40 -9.58
CA ILE A 259 0.78 -5.16 -8.15
C ILE A 259 0.94 -3.66 -7.85
N GLU A 260 1.93 -3.01 -8.47
CA GLU A 260 2.08 -1.55 -8.44
C GLU A 260 0.83 -0.84 -8.95
N GLY A 261 0.24 -1.32 -10.06
CA GLY A 261 -0.96 -0.74 -10.64
C GLY A 261 -2.15 -0.80 -9.66
N THR A 262 -2.32 -1.92 -8.97
CA THR A 262 -3.34 -2.08 -7.92
C THR A 262 -3.11 -1.08 -6.79
N ILE A 263 -1.86 -0.92 -6.35
CA ILE A 263 -1.49 -0.03 -5.25
C ILE A 263 -1.67 1.44 -5.63
N ILE A 264 -1.29 1.83 -6.85
CA ILE A 264 -1.53 3.19 -7.37
C ILE A 264 -3.03 3.49 -7.35
N VAL A 265 -3.87 2.56 -7.81
CA VAL A 265 -5.34 2.74 -7.75
C VAL A 265 -5.84 2.91 -6.31
N GLN A 266 -5.34 2.13 -5.35
CA GLN A 266 -5.71 2.27 -3.94
C GLN A 266 -5.33 3.64 -3.37
N ILE A 267 -4.12 4.13 -3.67
CA ILE A 267 -3.65 5.45 -3.22
C ILE A 267 -4.48 6.56 -3.88
N CYS A 268 -4.70 6.49 -5.20
CA CYS A 268 -5.54 7.44 -5.92
C CYS A 268 -6.99 7.45 -5.38
N TYR A 269 -7.52 6.29 -4.99
CA TYR A 269 -8.82 6.20 -4.34
C TYR A 269 -8.83 6.87 -2.97
N ALA A 270 -7.79 6.68 -2.15
CA ALA A 270 -7.63 7.36 -0.87
C ALA A 270 -7.59 8.89 -1.05
N MET A 271 -6.83 9.40 -2.03
CA MET A 271 -6.76 10.83 -2.37
C MET A 271 -8.05 11.38 -2.99
N LYS A 272 -8.86 10.51 -3.60
CA LYS A 272 -10.18 10.89 -4.10
C LYS A 272 -11.16 11.08 -2.94
N GLN A 273 -11.13 10.16 -1.95
CA GLN A 273 -11.92 10.26 -0.71
C GLN A 273 -11.48 11.42 0.18
N ASP A 274 -10.18 11.61 0.34
CA ASP A 274 -9.57 12.66 1.16
C ASP A 274 -8.82 13.65 0.28
N GLN A 275 -9.45 14.80 0.03
CA GLN A 275 -8.90 15.82 -0.86
C GLN A 275 -7.69 16.52 -0.25
N THR A 276 -7.62 16.60 1.08
CA THR A 276 -6.51 17.22 1.81
C THR A 276 -5.25 16.45 1.52
N LEU A 277 -5.30 15.12 1.59
CA LEU A 277 -4.18 14.25 1.22
C LEU A 277 -3.69 14.49 -0.22
N GLY A 278 -4.61 14.56 -1.18
CA GLY A 278 -4.25 14.82 -2.58
C GLY A 278 -3.55 16.16 -2.77
N ASN A 279 -4.02 17.21 -2.09
CA ASN A 279 -3.40 18.54 -2.11
C ASN A 279 -2.03 18.55 -1.42
N GLU A 280 -1.91 17.91 -0.26
CA GLU A 280 -0.64 17.76 0.47
C GLU A 280 0.40 17.01 -0.35
N PHE A 281 0.00 15.93 -1.03
CA PHE A 281 0.87 15.18 -1.91
C PHE A 281 1.33 16.03 -3.10
N LEU A 282 0.44 16.74 -3.79
CA LEU A 282 0.83 17.62 -4.89
C LEU A 282 1.74 18.75 -4.42
N LYS A 283 1.47 19.35 -3.25
CA LYS A 283 2.33 20.36 -2.63
C LYS A 283 3.71 19.78 -2.29
N HIS A 284 3.76 18.58 -1.76
CA HIS A 284 4.99 17.86 -1.47
C HIS A 284 5.81 17.64 -2.75
N MET A 285 5.18 17.16 -3.83
CA MET A 285 5.83 16.96 -5.12
C MET A 285 6.37 18.28 -5.69
N LYS A 286 5.61 19.37 -5.61
CA LYS A 286 6.04 20.72 -6.05
C LYS A 286 7.24 21.26 -5.25
N ALA A 287 7.29 20.99 -3.94
CA ALA A 287 8.39 21.43 -3.08
C ALA A 287 9.66 20.59 -3.25
N THR A 288 9.53 19.41 -3.85
CA THR A 288 10.61 18.43 -3.92
C THR A 288 11.45 18.61 -5.19
N LYS A 289 12.76 18.31 -5.11
CA LYS A 289 13.67 18.35 -6.26
C LYS A 289 13.20 17.40 -7.38
N THR A 290 13.52 17.73 -8.63
CA THR A 290 13.19 16.93 -9.83
C THR A 290 13.59 15.46 -9.67
N ARG A 291 14.64 15.13 -8.90
CA ARG A 291 15.09 13.74 -8.63
C ARG A 291 14.03 12.82 -8.03
N HIS A 292 12.99 13.39 -7.41
CA HIS A 292 11.90 12.61 -6.84
C HIS A 292 10.74 12.36 -7.83
N LEU A 293 10.87 12.80 -9.09
CA LEU A 293 10.01 12.40 -10.20
C LEU A 293 10.37 10.97 -10.65
N THR A 294 10.13 10.02 -9.77
CA THR A 294 10.30 8.60 -10.05
C THR A 294 9.16 8.11 -10.92
N THR A 295 9.35 7.00 -11.63
CA THR A 295 8.32 6.38 -12.49
C THR A 295 7.03 6.15 -11.71
N PHE A 296 7.13 5.68 -10.45
CA PHE A 296 5.99 5.48 -9.55
C PHE A 296 5.29 6.79 -9.16
N ASN A 297 6.04 7.84 -8.81
CA ASN A 297 5.43 9.13 -8.44
C ASN A 297 4.76 9.82 -9.63
N ILE A 298 5.33 9.73 -10.82
CA ILE A 298 4.68 10.27 -12.03
C ILE A 298 3.40 9.48 -12.32
N ALA A 299 3.42 8.16 -12.17
CA ALA A 299 2.22 7.34 -12.34
C ALA A 299 1.13 7.66 -11.30
N LEU A 300 1.49 7.92 -10.03
CA LEU A 300 0.54 8.41 -9.03
C LEU A 300 -0.07 9.74 -9.44
N LEU A 301 0.73 10.70 -9.90
CA LEU A 301 0.25 11.99 -10.37
C LEU A 301 -0.70 11.83 -11.57
N LEU A 302 -0.35 11.00 -12.55
CA LEU A 302 -1.21 10.71 -13.70
C LEU A 302 -2.50 10.00 -13.27
N GLY A 303 -2.44 9.05 -12.32
CA GLY A 303 -3.62 8.41 -11.74
C GLY A 303 -4.53 9.39 -11.00
N MET A 304 -3.96 10.37 -10.29
CA MET A 304 -4.70 11.45 -9.64
C MET A 304 -5.33 12.42 -10.65
N ALA A 305 -4.66 12.67 -11.79
CA ALA A 305 -5.13 13.59 -12.84
C ALA A 305 -6.44 13.13 -13.48
N ARG A 306 -6.88 11.89 -13.27
CA ARG A 306 -8.24 11.43 -13.62
C ARG A 306 -9.36 12.14 -12.86
N THR A 307 -9.04 12.77 -11.72
CA THR A 307 -10.01 13.56 -10.96
C THR A 307 -9.95 14.99 -11.47
N LEU A 308 -11.04 15.50 -12.05
CA LEU A 308 -11.13 16.79 -12.74
C LEU A 308 -10.43 17.95 -12.01
N ARG A 309 -10.59 18.07 -10.69
CA ARG A 309 -9.96 19.14 -9.89
C ARG A 309 -8.43 19.10 -9.87
N PHE A 310 -7.85 17.91 -10.02
CA PHE A 310 -6.41 17.69 -9.98
C PHE A 310 -5.80 17.63 -11.38
N GLU A 311 -6.61 17.41 -12.41
CA GLU A 311 -6.17 17.27 -13.80
C GLU A 311 -5.29 18.44 -14.26
N ALA A 312 -5.84 19.67 -14.27
CA ALA A 312 -5.09 20.83 -14.71
C ALA A 312 -3.86 21.15 -13.82
N PRO A 313 -3.96 21.19 -12.48
CA PRO A 313 -2.80 21.44 -11.62
C PRO A 313 -1.67 20.42 -11.76
N ILE A 314 -2.00 19.15 -11.99
CA ILE A 314 -1.01 18.09 -12.18
C ILE A 314 -0.38 18.19 -13.56
N ASN A 315 -1.18 18.37 -14.61
CA ASN A 315 -0.66 18.52 -15.97
C ASN A 315 0.27 19.73 -16.09
N GLU A 316 -0.07 20.86 -15.48
CA GLU A 316 0.80 22.04 -15.44
C GLU A 316 2.11 21.77 -14.69
N TYR A 317 2.04 21.06 -13.55
CA TYR A 317 3.22 20.67 -12.78
C TYR A 317 4.12 19.72 -13.56
N LEU A 318 3.56 18.67 -14.18
CA LEU A 318 4.31 17.69 -14.97
C LEU A 318 4.93 18.35 -16.19
N LYS A 319 4.18 19.16 -16.95
CA LYS A 319 4.72 19.94 -18.09
C LYS A 319 5.92 20.80 -17.68
N SER A 320 5.76 21.57 -16.60
CA SER A 320 6.82 22.46 -16.10
C SER A 320 8.04 21.69 -15.61
N SER A 321 7.82 20.56 -14.95
CA SER A 321 8.85 19.66 -14.45
C SER A 321 9.63 18.99 -15.58
N ILE A 322 8.94 18.47 -16.61
CA ILE A 322 9.56 17.85 -17.79
C ILE A 322 10.41 18.88 -18.54
N LEU A 323 9.88 20.08 -18.77
CA LEU A 323 10.62 21.17 -19.39
C LEU A 323 11.88 21.53 -18.59
N LYS A 324 11.78 21.52 -17.26
CA LYS A 324 12.92 21.75 -16.37
C LYS A 324 13.97 20.63 -16.49
N CYS A 325 13.56 19.37 -16.51
CA CYS A 325 14.48 18.24 -16.70
C CYS A 325 15.26 18.36 -18.03
N PHE A 326 14.61 18.77 -19.12
CA PHE A 326 15.32 19.00 -20.39
C PHE A 326 16.28 20.20 -20.33
N LYS A 327 15.90 21.29 -19.66
CA LYS A 327 16.82 22.41 -19.41
C LYS A 327 18.04 21.98 -18.59
N ASP A 328 17.82 21.17 -17.57
CA ASP A 328 18.89 20.64 -16.71
C ASP A 328 19.80 19.69 -17.51
N ALA A 329 19.23 18.79 -18.32
CA ALA A 329 19.99 17.89 -19.20
C ALA A 329 20.89 18.63 -20.20
N GLN A 330 20.48 19.83 -20.66
CA GLN A 330 21.32 20.67 -21.52
C GLN A 330 22.37 21.49 -20.74
N ARG A 331 22.08 21.90 -19.50
CA ARG A 331 22.93 22.81 -18.73
C ARG A 331 24.01 22.10 -17.93
N ILE A 332 23.67 20.99 -17.29
CA ILE A 332 24.54 20.32 -16.32
C ILE A 332 25.81 19.75 -16.95
N PRO A 333 25.77 19.08 -18.12
CA PRO A 333 26.99 18.62 -18.79
C PRO A 333 27.94 19.76 -19.18
N ASN A 334 27.40 20.95 -19.43
CA ASN A 334 28.17 22.15 -19.79
C ASN A 334 28.77 22.87 -18.55
N ALA A 335 28.37 22.49 -17.34
CA ALA A 335 28.87 23.06 -16.09
C ALA A 335 29.81 22.06 -15.40
N THR A 336 31.11 22.15 -15.71
CA THR A 336 32.15 21.21 -15.21
C THR A 336 32.17 21.06 -13.69
N TRP A 337 31.91 22.14 -12.94
CA TRP A 337 31.84 22.12 -11.47
C TRP A 337 30.62 21.36 -10.94
N LEU A 338 29.52 21.31 -11.70
CA LEU A 338 28.28 20.66 -11.30
C LEU A 338 28.26 19.18 -11.76
N ALA A 339 28.86 18.90 -12.91
CA ALA A 339 29.01 17.56 -13.46
C ALA A 339 29.88 16.64 -12.57
N ALA A 340 30.75 17.21 -11.73
CA ALA A 340 31.58 16.46 -10.78
C ALA A 340 30.82 15.92 -9.56
N HIS A 341 29.55 16.27 -9.39
CA HIS A 341 28.74 15.90 -8.24
C HIS A 341 27.53 15.05 -8.67
N ASP A 342 27.54 13.76 -8.31
CA ASP A 342 26.49 12.79 -8.67
C ASP A 342 25.08 13.21 -8.25
N GLU A 343 24.95 13.97 -7.15
CA GLU A 343 23.67 14.47 -6.66
C GLU A 343 22.94 15.40 -7.63
N PHE A 344 23.65 15.98 -8.60
CA PHE A 344 23.12 16.92 -9.56
C PHE A 344 23.03 16.34 -10.98
N GLN A 345 23.25 15.05 -11.18
CA GLN A 345 23.10 14.47 -12.51
C GLN A 345 21.66 14.66 -13.04
N PRO A 346 21.50 15.05 -14.32
CA PRO A 346 20.19 15.26 -14.89
C PRO A 346 19.42 13.94 -14.96
N ILE A 347 18.11 14.04 -14.80
CA ILE A 347 17.24 12.87 -14.89
C ILE A 347 16.85 12.68 -16.34
N ASP A 348 16.97 11.45 -16.81
CA ASP A 348 16.39 11.05 -18.08
C ASP A 348 14.86 10.92 -17.94
N ILE A 349 14.18 12.06 -18.07
CA ILE A 349 12.73 12.12 -17.97
C ILE A 349 12.05 11.42 -19.15
N ALA A 350 12.67 11.41 -20.33
CA ALA A 350 12.13 10.74 -21.50
C ALA A 350 12.07 9.23 -21.27
N LYS A 351 13.16 8.63 -20.78
CA LYS A 351 13.18 7.21 -20.37
C LYS A 351 12.10 6.91 -19.34
N ARG A 352 11.94 7.75 -18.31
CA ARG A 352 10.89 7.53 -17.28
C ARG A 352 9.49 7.57 -17.86
N MET A 353 9.19 8.46 -18.80
CA MET A 353 7.88 8.52 -19.46
C MET A 353 7.65 7.28 -20.34
N HIS A 354 8.68 6.80 -21.04
CA HIS A 354 8.62 5.55 -21.79
C HIS A 354 8.42 4.33 -20.88
N ASP A 355 9.08 4.28 -19.71
CA ASP A 355 8.84 3.23 -18.71
C ASP A 355 7.38 3.23 -18.23
N ILE A 356 6.77 4.41 -18.04
CA ILE A 356 5.35 4.51 -17.65
C ILE A 356 4.46 3.90 -18.72
N LEU A 357 4.72 4.15 -20.00
CA LEU A 357 3.97 3.57 -21.11
C LEU A 357 4.10 2.05 -21.17
N ALA A 358 5.33 1.54 -21.00
CA ALA A 358 5.58 0.11 -20.92
C ALA A 358 4.79 -0.54 -19.77
N ASN A 359 4.77 0.10 -18.59
CA ASN A 359 4.01 -0.38 -17.43
C ASN A 359 2.49 -0.23 -17.62
N ALA A 360 2.03 0.79 -18.34
CA ALA A 360 0.62 1.02 -18.63
C ALA A 360 0.00 -0.18 -19.36
N PHE A 361 0.75 -0.78 -20.28
CA PHE A 361 0.37 -2.01 -20.97
C PHE A 361 0.39 -3.24 -20.05
N GLN A 362 1.24 -3.27 -19.02
CA GLN A 362 1.45 -4.45 -18.18
C GLN A 362 0.54 -4.49 -16.93
N GLY A 363 -0.09 -3.38 -16.55
CA GLY A 363 -0.96 -3.32 -15.38
C GLY A 363 -1.33 -1.92 -14.89
N TRP A 364 -0.78 -0.85 -15.47
CA TRP A 364 -1.11 0.54 -15.11
C TRP A 364 -2.16 1.15 -16.05
N GLU A 365 -3.12 0.38 -16.55
CA GLU A 365 -4.13 0.83 -17.52
C GLU A 365 -4.86 2.12 -17.12
N HIS A 366 -5.03 2.31 -15.81
CA HIS A 366 -5.70 3.48 -15.27
C HIS A 366 -4.98 4.80 -15.57
N VAL A 367 -3.65 4.83 -15.81
CA VAL A 367 -2.92 6.06 -16.12
C VAL A 367 -2.97 6.45 -17.60
N ILE A 368 -3.44 5.57 -18.50
CA ILE A 368 -3.35 5.75 -19.96
C ILE A 368 -4.02 7.06 -20.40
N GLN A 369 -5.27 7.31 -19.99
CA GLN A 369 -6.02 8.50 -20.41
C GLN A 369 -5.31 9.80 -20.02
N SER A 370 -4.85 9.89 -18.77
CA SER A 370 -4.11 11.06 -18.29
C SER A 370 -2.73 11.19 -18.94
N THR A 371 -2.11 10.08 -19.33
CA THR A 371 -0.85 10.07 -20.09
C THR A 371 -1.05 10.64 -21.50
N VAL A 372 -2.14 10.25 -22.19
CA VAL A 372 -2.51 10.82 -23.50
C VAL A 372 -2.78 12.31 -23.39
N ALA A 373 -3.54 12.75 -22.37
CA ALA A 373 -3.80 14.16 -22.14
C ALA A 373 -2.51 14.96 -21.91
N LEU A 374 -1.58 14.46 -21.09
CA LEU A 374 -0.27 15.08 -20.90
C LEU A 374 0.55 15.10 -22.19
N ALA A 375 0.55 14.01 -22.96
CA ALA A 375 1.31 13.91 -24.21
C ALA A 375 0.83 14.93 -25.26
N LEU A 376 -0.48 15.17 -25.35
CA LEU A 376 -1.06 16.25 -26.18
C LEU A 376 -0.60 17.64 -25.70
N ILE A 377 -0.58 17.88 -24.38
CA ILE A 377 -0.08 19.14 -23.80
C ILE A 377 1.41 19.35 -24.10
N LEU A 378 2.20 18.28 -24.14
CA LEU A 378 3.62 18.32 -24.50
C LEU A 378 3.83 18.54 -25.99
N LEU A 379 3.03 17.90 -26.85
CA LEU A 379 3.00 18.14 -28.30
C LEU A 379 2.75 19.62 -28.59
N ASP A 380 1.83 20.25 -27.86
CA ASP A 380 1.54 21.67 -27.99
C ASP A 380 2.65 22.59 -27.47
N ALA A 381 3.59 22.09 -26.68
CA ALA A 381 4.70 22.90 -26.14
C ALA A 381 5.70 23.36 -27.22
N GLY A 382 5.81 22.65 -28.34
CA GLY A 382 6.64 23.01 -29.49
C GLY A 382 6.01 24.02 -30.44
N GLY A 383 4.73 24.37 -30.26
CA GLY A 383 3.96 25.24 -31.15
C GLY A 383 4.34 26.73 -31.12
N GLY A 384 5.59 27.09 -30.84
CA GLY A 384 6.03 28.49 -30.84
C GLY A 384 6.20 29.10 -32.25
N GLY A 385 6.08 28.30 -33.31
CA GLY A 385 6.26 28.74 -34.69
C GLY A 385 4.96 29.18 -35.36
N ALA A 386 5.03 30.23 -36.18
CA ALA A 386 3.91 30.62 -37.05
C ALA A 386 3.55 29.46 -38.00
N PHE A 387 2.26 29.14 -38.10
CA PHE A 387 1.72 28.14 -39.03
C PHE A 387 2.21 28.41 -40.46
N GLY A 388 2.81 27.41 -41.10
CA GLY A 388 3.30 27.49 -42.50
C GLY A 388 4.80 27.77 -42.67
N ARG A 389 5.56 28.03 -41.60
CA ARG A 389 7.03 27.92 -41.67
C ARG A 389 7.45 26.50 -41.33
N VAL A 390 7.83 25.73 -42.35
CA VAL A 390 8.57 24.47 -42.15
C VAL A 390 9.89 24.85 -41.47
N ALA A 391 9.97 24.64 -40.16
CA ALA A 391 11.26 24.68 -39.49
C ALA A 391 12.08 23.53 -40.07
N ALA A 392 13.23 23.85 -40.68
CA ALA A 392 14.15 22.83 -41.14
C ALA A 392 14.47 21.88 -39.97
N PRO A 393 14.68 20.57 -40.21
CA PRO A 393 14.99 19.62 -39.16
C PRO A 393 16.24 20.10 -38.42
N LYS A 394 16.04 20.57 -37.18
CA LYS A 394 17.15 21.00 -36.33
C LYS A 394 17.96 19.78 -35.96
N ALA A 395 19.29 19.88 -36.07
CA ALA A 395 20.19 18.87 -35.52
C ALA A 395 19.89 18.67 -34.02
N ALA A 396 20.17 17.48 -33.49
CA ALA A 396 19.86 17.14 -32.09
C ALA A 396 20.45 18.16 -31.09
N ALA A 397 21.60 18.76 -31.42
CA ALA A 397 22.27 19.80 -30.63
C ALA A 397 21.55 21.15 -30.59
N ASP A 398 20.69 21.46 -31.57
CA ASP A 398 20.01 22.75 -31.73
C ASP A 398 18.55 22.73 -31.24
N ARG A 399 18.08 21.59 -30.73
CA ARG A 399 16.71 21.44 -30.22
C ARG A 399 16.56 22.21 -28.92
N THR A 400 15.56 23.09 -28.88
CA THR A 400 15.20 23.77 -27.63
C THR A 400 14.54 22.79 -26.67
N PRO A 401 14.55 23.03 -25.34
CA PRO A 401 13.81 22.20 -24.39
C PRO A 401 12.32 22.06 -24.73
N SER A 402 11.71 23.07 -25.35
CA SER A 402 10.33 23.00 -25.85
C SER A 402 10.18 22.07 -27.05
N ASP A 403 11.18 22.04 -27.96
CA ASP A 403 11.23 21.08 -29.08
C ASP A 403 11.38 19.64 -28.55
N MET A 404 12.16 19.45 -27.48
CA MET A 404 12.30 18.15 -26.81
C MET A 404 11.00 17.69 -26.15
N CYS A 405 10.27 18.59 -25.48
CA CYS A 405 8.92 18.30 -24.96
C CYS A 405 7.96 17.88 -26.09
N CYS A 406 7.96 18.61 -27.20
CA CYS A 406 7.11 18.30 -28.36
C CYS A 406 7.43 16.91 -28.93
N THR A 407 8.72 16.62 -29.11
CA THR A 407 9.18 15.31 -29.59
C THR A 407 8.72 14.19 -28.65
N LEU A 408 8.93 14.35 -27.34
CA LEU A 408 8.49 13.38 -26.34
C LEU A 408 6.97 13.18 -26.36
N GLY A 409 6.18 14.26 -26.50
CA GLY A 409 4.72 14.16 -26.62
C GLY A 409 4.30 13.33 -27.85
N GLY A 410 4.95 13.56 -29.00
CA GLY A 410 4.73 12.77 -30.22
C GLY A 410 5.09 11.29 -30.04
N GLU A 411 6.27 11.00 -29.48
CA GLU A 411 6.72 9.62 -29.21
C GLU A 411 5.75 8.89 -28.27
N MET A 412 5.31 9.55 -27.19
CA MET A 412 4.36 8.98 -26.25
C MET A 412 3.01 8.66 -26.90
N LEU A 413 2.50 9.57 -27.75
CA LEU A 413 1.23 9.36 -28.46
C LEU A 413 1.33 8.22 -29.46
N LEU A 414 2.43 8.13 -30.21
CA LEU A 414 2.69 7.05 -31.17
C LEU A 414 2.72 5.68 -30.47
N GLU A 415 3.45 5.57 -29.37
CA GLU A 415 3.57 4.32 -28.62
C GLU A 415 2.23 3.92 -27.98
N THR A 416 1.49 4.89 -27.44
CA THR A 416 0.16 4.62 -26.88
C THR A 416 -0.83 4.19 -27.97
N PHE A 417 -0.80 4.84 -29.14
CA PHE A 417 -1.64 4.48 -30.29
C PHE A 417 -1.38 3.04 -30.75
N ARG A 418 -0.10 2.64 -30.81
CA ARG A 418 0.31 1.29 -31.18
C ARG A 418 -0.24 0.25 -30.21
N THR A 419 -0.09 0.49 -28.92
CA THR A 419 -0.33 -0.52 -27.87
C THR A 419 -1.76 -0.56 -27.34
N THR A 420 -2.51 0.55 -27.39
CA THR A 420 -3.78 0.67 -26.68
C THR A 420 -4.93 1.11 -27.59
N ASP A 421 -5.91 0.24 -27.79
CA ASP A 421 -7.04 0.46 -28.69
C ASP A 421 -8.00 1.59 -28.24
N ILE A 422 -8.40 1.60 -26.96
CA ILE A 422 -9.45 2.50 -26.43
C ILE A 422 -9.14 4.00 -26.58
N VAL A 423 -7.88 4.39 -26.82
CA VAL A 423 -7.47 5.79 -26.96
C VAL A 423 -7.18 6.20 -28.41
N ARG A 424 -7.12 5.26 -29.36
CA ARG A 424 -6.76 5.55 -30.76
C ARG A 424 -7.69 6.58 -31.40
N ALA A 425 -9.00 6.40 -31.27
CA ALA A 425 -10.00 7.34 -31.79
C ALA A 425 -9.84 8.75 -31.20
N THR A 426 -9.50 8.84 -29.91
CA THR A 426 -9.25 10.13 -29.25
C THR A 426 -7.97 10.77 -29.76
N ILE A 427 -6.88 10.01 -29.94
CA ILE A 427 -5.63 10.51 -30.50
C ILE A 427 -5.84 11.07 -31.92
N LEU A 428 -6.53 10.32 -32.79
CA LEU A 428 -6.81 10.77 -34.17
C LEU A 428 -7.67 12.03 -34.19
N ARG A 429 -8.73 12.08 -33.36
CA ARG A 429 -9.59 13.26 -33.23
C ARG A 429 -8.79 14.50 -32.84
N GLU A 430 -7.88 14.37 -31.89
CA GLU A 430 -7.04 15.46 -31.39
C GLU A 430 -5.98 15.91 -32.40
N ILE A 431 -5.44 14.99 -33.20
CA ILE A 431 -4.57 15.29 -34.35
C ILE A 431 -5.35 16.09 -35.39
N PHE A 432 -6.50 15.56 -35.85
CA PHE A 432 -7.31 16.24 -36.88
C PHE A 432 -7.80 17.61 -36.41
N SER A 433 -8.24 17.73 -35.14
CA SER A 433 -8.64 19.00 -34.55
C SER A 433 -7.54 20.06 -34.67
N ARG A 434 -6.28 19.72 -34.35
CA ARG A 434 -5.13 20.64 -34.45
C ARG A 434 -4.82 21.03 -35.89
N VAL A 435 -4.90 20.09 -36.82
CA VAL A 435 -4.66 20.34 -38.26
C VAL A 435 -5.75 21.24 -38.85
N LEU A 436 -7.02 20.92 -38.58
CA LEU A 436 -8.18 21.67 -39.09
C LEU A 436 -8.26 23.08 -38.50
N SER A 437 -7.97 23.21 -37.20
CA SER A 437 -7.94 24.52 -36.51
C SER A 437 -6.70 25.36 -36.82
N ARG A 438 -5.73 24.82 -37.58
CA ARG A 438 -4.43 25.46 -37.85
C ARG A 438 -3.70 25.87 -36.58
N SER A 439 -3.74 24.97 -35.59
CA SER A 439 -3.01 25.10 -34.33
C SER A 439 -1.52 25.39 -34.60
N PRO A 440 -0.84 26.14 -33.73
CA PRO A 440 0.62 26.26 -33.80
C PRO A 440 1.37 24.93 -33.71
N SER A 441 0.74 23.87 -33.19
CA SER A 441 1.25 22.50 -33.16
C SER A 441 0.83 21.62 -34.35
N ALA A 442 0.16 22.19 -35.36
CA ALA A 442 -0.38 21.43 -36.49
C ALA A 442 0.71 20.69 -37.29
N THR A 443 1.91 21.26 -37.42
CA THR A 443 3.03 20.57 -38.09
C THR A 443 3.47 19.33 -37.32
N ALA A 444 3.64 19.44 -36.00
CA ALA A 444 3.97 18.29 -35.15
C ALA A 444 2.86 17.23 -35.15
N ALA A 445 1.59 17.64 -35.25
CA ALA A 445 0.47 16.72 -35.40
C ALA A 445 0.48 15.99 -36.75
N LEU A 446 0.89 16.65 -37.84
CA LEU A 446 1.08 16.02 -39.14
C LEU A 446 2.26 15.04 -39.13
N ASP A 447 3.39 15.40 -38.52
CA ASP A 447 4.52 14.51 -38.35
C ASP A 447 4.12 13.25 -37.55
N LEU A 448 3.29 13.40 -36.51
CA LEU A 448 2.73 12.27 -35.78
C LEU A 448 1.83 11.39 -36.66
N LEU A 449 0.97 11.99 -37.49
CA LEU A 449 0.12 11.25 -38.42
C LEU A 449 0.95 10.48 -39.47
N GLU A 450 2.01 11.10 -39.99
CA GLU A 450 2.97 10.44 -40.88
C GLU A 450 3.61 9.24 -40.18
N ASN A 451 4.09 9.41 -38.95
CA ASN A 451 4.67 8.31 -38.19
C ASN A 451 3.66 7.19 -37.88
N ILE A 452 2.39 7.51 -37.57
CA ILE A 452 1.32 6.52 -37.37
C ILE A 452 1.06 5.73 -38.65
N THR A 453 0.93 6.42 -39.78
CA THR A 453 0.68 5.79 -41.09
C THR A 453 1.85 4.91 -41.52
N ALA A 454 3.09 5.34 -41.28
CA ALA A 454 4.29 4.56 -41.58
C ALA A 454 4.44 3.33 -40.67
N THR A 455 4.16 3.46 -39.38
CA THR A 455 4.46 2.41 -38.39
C THR A 455 3.30 1.41 -38.22
N CYS A 456 2.06 1.87 -38.25
CA CYS A 456 0.87 1.09 -37.91
C CYS A 456 -0.32 1.31 -38.87
N PRO A 457 -0.15 1.15 -40.19
CA PRO A 457 -1.20 1.49 -41.17
C PRO A 457 -2.50 0.70 -40.98
N HIS A 458 -2.40 -0.57 -40.55
CA HIS A 458 -3.55 -1.44 -40.31
C HIS A 458 -4.45 -0.94 -39.16
N LEU A 459 -3.87 -0.37 -38.10
CA LEU A 459 -4.62 0.19 -36.96
C LEU A 459 -5.31 1.50 -37.30
N LEU A 460 -4.77 2.25 -38.28
CA LEU A 460 -5.42 3.45 -38.79
C LEU A 460 -6.61 3.08 -39.69
N LEU A 461 -6.43 2.11 -40.59
CA LEU A 461 -7.48 1.66 -41.51
C LEU A 461 -8.72 1.13 -40.79
N SER A 462 -8.55 0.46 -39.65
CA SER A 462 -9.69 -0.01 -38.85
C SER A 462 -10.56 1.13 -38.32
N HIS A 463 -10.00 2.32 -38.10
CA HIS A 463 -10.74 3.48 -37.57
C HIS A 463 -11.18 4.49 -38.64
N LEU A 464 -10.81 4.28 -39.91
CA LEU A 464 -11.31 5.08 -41.03
C LEU A 464 -12.56 4.46 -41.67
N HIS A 465 -12.87 3.20 -41.35
CA HIS A 465 -14.05 2.49 -41.83
C HIS A 465 -15.22 2.47 -40.83
N GLU A 466 -14.99 2.95 -39.61
CA GLU A 466 -16.02 3.31 -38.63
C GLU A 466 -16.40 4.79 -38.77
#